data_AF-V4JDH1-F1
#
_entry.id   AF-V4JDH1-F1
#
_cell.length_a   1.000
_cell.length_b   1.000
_cell.length_c   1.000
_cell.angle_alpha   90.00
_cell.angle_beta   90.00
_cell.angle_gamma   90.00
#
_symmetry.space_group_name_H-M   'P 1'
#
loop_
_entity.id
_entity.type
_entity.pdbx_description
1 polymer ?
#
loop_
_entity_poly.entity_id
_entity_poly.type
_entity_poly.pdbx_seq_one_letter_code
_entity_poly.pdbx_strand_id
1 'polypeptide(L)'
;MRWRLIKANCSRRISSGERIRGSRRKKGERGIWQRRFWEHPIRDDLDRQRHVDSVHDNPLEQGDVQRAIDGRFASFHRDLQHG
;
A
#
# COMPACT_ATOMS: atom_id res chain seq x y z
N MET A 1 -11.13 10.67 5.95
CA MET A 1 -10.39 11.76 5.24
C MET A 1 -8.97 11.38 4.81
N ARG A 2 -8.18 10.66 5.63
CA ARG A 2 -6.77 10.30 5.37
C ARG A 2 -6.48 9.71 3.98
N TRP A 3 -7.21 8.68 3.57
CA TRP A 3 -6.96 7.99 2.28
C TRP A 3 -7.13 8.86 1.03
N ARG A 4 -8.09 9.82 1.05
CA ARG A 4 -8.28 10.75 -0.06
C ARG A 4 -7.04 11.65 -0.24
N LEU A 5 -6.46 12.14 0.85
CA LEU A 5 -5.27 12.99 0.81
C LEU A 5 -4.01 12.23 0.38
N ILE A 6 -3.85 10.98 0.84
CA ILE A 6 -2.74 10.13 0.40
C ILE A 6 -2.81 9.88 -1.11
N LYS A 7 -3.98 9.42 -1.60
CA LYS A 7 -4.19 9.19 -3.03
C LYS A 7 -4.00 10.47 -3.84
N ALA A 8 -4.48 11.61 -3.36
CA ALA A 8 -4.31 12.90 -4.04
C ALA A 8 -2.83 13.32 -4.12
N ASN A 9 -2.09 13.28 -3.01
CA ASN A 9 -0.68 13.66 -2.99
C ASN A 9 0.17 12.80 -3.92
N CYS A 10 -0.02 11.49 -3.90
CA CYS A 10 0.69 10.60 -4.81
C CYS A 10 0.29 10.85 -6.27
N SER A 11 -1.00 11.04 -6.55
CA SER A 11 -1.48 11.34 -7.90
C SER A 11 -0.91 12.63 -8.49
N ARG A 12 -0.63 13.65 -7.67
CA ARG A 12 -0.03 14.91 -8.15
C ARG A 12 1.42 14.75 -8.62
N ARG A 13 2.12 13.71 -8.15
CA ARG A 13 3.51 13.42 -8.52
C ARG A 13 3.62 12.53 -9.76
N ILE A 14 2.50 12.04 -10.28
CA ILE A 14 2.44 11.14 -11.44
C ILE A 14 1.71 11.84 -12.57
N SER A 15 2.35 11.91 -13.74
CA SER A 15 1.77 12.51 -14.96
C SER A 15 0.40 11.90 -15.25
N SER A 16 -0.54 12.74 -15.70
CA SER A 16 -1.88 12.29 -16.06
C SER A 16 -1.90 11.83 -17.52
N GLY A 17 -2.30 10.57 -17.75
CA GLY A 17 -2.52 10.03 -19.10
C GLY A 17 -3.45 8.81 -19.12
N GLU A 18 -4.01 8.43 -17.97
CA GLU A 18 -4.78 7.21 -17.82
C GLU A 18 -6.15 7.32 -18.50
N ARG A 19 -6.54 6.26 -19.22
CA ARG A 19 -7.90 6.15 -19.76
C ARG A 19 -8.88 5.82 -18.64
N ILE A 20 -9.64 6.81 -18.18
CA ILE A 20 -10.64 6.64 -17.12
C ILE A 20 -12.08 6.78 -17.64
N ARG A 21 -12.97 5.92 -17.14
CA ARG A 21 -14.41 6.00 -17.43
C ARG A 21 -15.01 7.29 -16.86
N GLY A 22 -16.09 7.78 -17.47
CA GLY A 22 -16.76 9.03 -17.05
C GLY A 22 -17.17 9.08 -15.58
N SER A 23 -17.53 7.93 -15.00
CA SER A 23 -17.87 7.81 -13.57
C SER A 23 -16.70 8.12 -12.63
N ARG A 24 -15.45 7.78 -13.03
CA ARG A 24 -14.23 8.11 -12.27
C ARG A 24 -13.89 9.60 -12.41
N ARG A 25 -14.00 10.12 -13.64
CA ARG A 25 -13.83 11.55 -13.94
C ARG A 25 -14.73 12.43 -13.08
N LYS A 26 -16.03 12.11 -13.00
CA LYS A 26 -17.01 12.83 -12.17
C LYS A 26 -16.66 12.84 -10.67
N LYS A 27 -15.92 11.85 -10.19
CA LYS A 27 -15.51 11.71 -8.78
C LYS A 27 -14.09 12.21 -8.49
N GLY A 28 -13.38 12.72 -9.51
CA GLY A 28 -11.97 13.10 -9.40
C GLY A 28 -11.05 11.91 -9.12
N GLU A 29 -11.46 10.69 -9.48
CA GLU A 29 -10.66 9.48 -9.28
C GLU A 29 -9.66 9.29 -10.44
N ARG A 30 -8.41 8.94 -10.11
CA ARG A 30 -7.41 8.49 -11.08
C ARG A 30 -7.58 7.00 -11.41
N GLY A 31 -7.11 6.60 -12.58
CA GLY A 31 -7.08 5.22 -13.07
C GLY A 31 -6.03 4.36 -12.38
N ILE A 32 -4.95 4.95 -11.87
CA ILE A 32 -3.87 4.26 -11.12
C ILE A 32 -4.32 3.66 -9.78
N TRP A 33 -5.48 4.07 -9.25
CA TRP A 33 -5.99 3.55 -7.97
C TRP A 33 -7.11 2.54 -8.18
N GLN A 34 -7.05 1.45 -7.41
CA GLN A 34 -8.23 0.64 -7.13
C GLN A 34 -9.27 1.46 -6.34
N ARG A 35 -10.54 1.13 -6.58
CA ARG A 35 -11.66 1.78 -5.88
C ARG A 35 -11.76 1.20 -4.48
N ARG A 36 -12.14 2.06 -3.52
CA ARG A 36 -12.12 1.75 -2.08
C ARG A 36 -10.68 1.44 -1.62
N PHE A 37 -10.57 0.90 -0.42
CA PHE A 37 -9.34 0.44 0.22
C PHE A 37 -9.78 -0.60 1.26
N TRP A 38 -8.86 -1.48 1.62
CA TRP A 38 -9.06 -2.40 2.73
C TRP A 38 -8.60 -1.74 4.02
N GLU A 39 -9.36 -1.91 5.10
CA GLU A 39 -9.01 -1.45 6.44
C GLU A 39 -9.29 -2.56 7.44
N HIS A 40 -8.33 -2.80 8.33
CA HIS A 40 -8.48 -3.70 9.46
C HIS A 40 -8.02 -2.97 10.73
N PRO A 41 -8.91 -2.75 11.71
CA PRO A 41 -8.53 -2.24 13.01
C PRO A 41 -7.76 -3.31 13.79
N ILE A 42 -6.51 -3.02 14.13
CA ILE A 42 -5.69 -3.87 14.99
C ILE A 42 -6.29 -3.87 16.40
N ARG A 43 -6.54 -5.05 16.95
CA ARG A 43 -7.30 -5.22 18.21
C ARG A 43 -6.44 -5.46 19.43
N ASP A 44 -5.26 -6.04 19.24
CA ASP A 44 -4.33 -6.37 20.30
C ASP A 44 -2.90 -6.48 19.75
N ASP A 45 -1.93 -6.69 20.64
CA ASP A 45 -0.51 -6.77 20.28
C ASP A 45 -0.15 -8.00 19.45
N LEU A 46 -0.90 -9.10 19.59
CA LEU A 46 -0.68 -10.31 18.79
C LEU A 46 -1.18 -10.10 17.35
N ASP A 47 -2.34 -9.46 17.20
CA ASP A 47 -2.91 -9.05 15.92
C ASP A 47 -1.98 -8.05 15.21
N ARG A 48 -1.35 -7.15 15.97
CA ARG A 48 -0.32 -6.24 15.47
C ARG A 48 0.88 -7.02 14.92
N GLN A 49 1.43 -7.96 15.68
CA GLN A 49 2.60 -8.74 15.25
C GLN A 49 2.30 -9.52 13.98
N ARG A 50 1.18 -10.25 13.95
CA ARG A 50 0.75 -11.02 12.77
C ARG A 50 0.55 -10.15 11.53
N HIS A 51 -0.02 -8.96 11.69
CA HIS A 51 -0.21 -8.05 10.56
C HIS A 51 1.11 -7.44 10.07
N VAL A 52 2.08 -7.19 10.95
CA VAL A 52 3.42 -6.74 10.55
C VAL A 52 4.15 -7.85 9.80
N ASP A 53 4.15 -9.06 10.35
CA ASP A 53 4.78 -10.23 9.73
C ASP A 53 4.16 -10.51 8.35
N SER A 54 2.82 -10.49 8.25
CA SER A 54 2.12 -10.66 6.97
C SER A 54 2.47 -9.59 5.93
N VAL A 55 2.70 -8.34 6.33
CA VAL A 55 3.14 -7.28 5.40
C VAL A 55 4.58 -7.52 4.91
N HIS A 56 5.44 -8.07 5.74
CA HIS A 56 6.82 -8.43 5.38
C HIS A 56 6.91 -9.70 4.53
N ASP A 57 5.99 -10.64 4.72
CA ASP A 57 5.94 -11.90 3.99
C ASP A 57 5.17 -11.80 2.67
N ASN A 58 4.32 -10.78 2.48
CA ASN A 58 3.53 -10.59 1.26
C ASN A 58 4.37 -10.63 -0.05
N PRO A 59 5.58 -10.03 -0.13
CA PRO A 59 6.44 -10.18 -1.31
C PRO A 59 6.94 -11.61 -1.56
N LEU A 60 7.11 -12.41 -0.50
CA LEU A 60 7.46 -13.83 -0.58
C LEU A 60 6.28 -14.66 -1.08
N GLU A 61 5.09 -14.42 -0.53
CA GLU A 61 3.86 -15.14 -0.90
C GLU A 61 3.39 -14.82 -2.34
N GLN A 62 3.64 -13.60 -2.83
CA GLN A 62 3.35 -13.20 -4.22
C GLN A 62 4.41 -13.72 -5.22
N GLY A 63 5.52 -14.31 -4.74
CA GLY A 63 6.60 -14.82 -5.58
C GLY A 63 7.49 -13.74 -6.22
N ASP A 64 7.36 -12.49 -5.79
CA ASP A 64 8.08 -11.34 -6.35
C ASP A 64 9.55 -11.26 -5.87
N VAL A 65 9.90 -11.92 -4.77
CA VAL A 65 11.27 -11.99 -4.22
C VAL A 65 11.54 -13.34 -3.52
N GLN A 66 12.79 -13.80 -3.55
CA GLN A 66 13.22 -15.06 -2.91
C GLN A 66 13.46 -14.92 -1.39
N ARG A 67 13.66 -13.70 -0.89
CA ARG A 67 13.84 -13.37 0.53
C ARG A 67 13.13 -12.06 0.86
N ALA A 68 12.49 -11.95 2.04
CA ALA A 68 11.78 -10.73 2.46
C ALA A 68 12.67 -9.47 2.45
N ILE A 69 13.98 -9.65 2.66
CA ILE A 69 15.00 -8.58 2.61
C ILE A 69 15.29 -8.05 1.20
N ASP A 70 14.96 -8.82 0.16
CA ASP A 70 15.18 -8.43 -1.23
C ASP A 70 14.03 -7.50 -1.73
N GLY A 71 12.95 -7.40 -0.96
CA GLY A 71 11.84 -6.49 -1.22
C GLY A 71 12.27 -5.04 -1.04
N ARG A 72 12.43 -4.30 -2.14
CA ARG A 72 12.93 -2.91 -2.17
C ARG A 72 12.05 -1.87 -1.46
N PHE A 73 10.93 -2.29 -0.88
CA PHE A 73 9.93 -1.39 -0.31
C PHE A 73 9.30 -1.98 0.95
N ALA A 74 9.93 -1.74 2.10
CA ALA A 74 9.24 -1.52 3.36
C ALA A 74 10.23 -1.04 4.43
N SER A 75 9.69 -0.45 5.48
CA SER A 75 10.32 -0.21 6.78
C SER A 75 11.02 -1.44 7.40
N PHE A 76 10.91 -2.62 6.79
CA PHE A 76 11.67 -3.84 7.08
C PHE A 76 13.16 -3.58 7.34
N HIS A 77 13.85 -2.81 6.49
CA HIS A 77 15.26 -2.47 6.70
C HIS A 77 15.50 -1.59 7.93
N ARG A 78 14.55 -0.73 8.28
CA ARG A 78 14.63 0.13 9.48
C ARG A 78 14.37 -0.69 10.74
N ASP A 79 13.39 -1.58 10.71
CA ASP A 79 13.00 -2.37 11.87
C ASP A 79 14.06 -3.46 12.18
N LEU A 80 14.81 -3.94 11.18
CA LEU A 80 16.04 -4.75 11.37
C LEU A 80 17.20 -3.98 12.01
N GLN A 81 17.31 -2.67 11.79
CA GLN A 81 18.36 -1.82 12.37
C GLN A 81 18.06 -1.36 13.80
N HIS A 82 16.85 -1.61 14.30
CA HIS A 82 16.41 -1.25 15.66
C HIS A 82 16.08 -2.47 16.52
N GLY A 83 16.53 -3.65 16.11
CA GLY A 83 16.58 -4.83 16.96
C GLY A 83 17.59 -4.67 18.10
#